data_AF-A0A392TN17-F1
#
_entry.id   AF-A0A392TN17-F1
#
_cell.length_a   1.000
_cell.length_b   1.000
_cell.length_c   1.000
_cell.angle_alpha   90.00
_cell.angle_beta   90.00
_cell.angle_gamma   90.00
#
_symmetry.space_group_name_H-M   'P 1'
#
loop_
_entity.id
_entity.type
_entity.pdbx_description
1 polymer ?
#
loop_
_entity_poly.entity_id
_entity_poly.type
_entity_poly.pdbx_seq_one_letter_code
_entity_poly.pdbx_strand_id
1 'polypeptide(L)' 'MNIKNNIVKPQKPLKANINDYLYSDGYPTISEADSEEAIMNFLAGIKKDTGVTVPRNMV' A
#
# COMPACT_ATOMS: atom_id res chain seq x y z
N MET A 1 24.70 -17.54 -34.29
CA MET A 1 23.58 -17.07 -33.44
C MET A 1 23.24 -15.65 -33.89
N ASN A 2 22.14 -15.47 -34.60
CA ASN A 2 21.81 -14.20 -35.26
C ASN A 2 20.97 -13.35 -34.29
N ILE A 3 21.60 -12.42 -33.58
CA ILE A 3 20.92 -11.54 -32.62
C ILE A 3 20.04 -10.59 -33.44
N LYS A 4 18.71 -10.75 -33.35
CA LYS A 4 17.77 -9.86 -34.05
C LYS A 4 17.86 -8.47 -33.40
N ASN A 5 18.30 -7.48 -34.18
CA ASN A 5 18.49 -6.07 -33.76
C ASN A 5 17.18 -5.29 -33.53
N ASN A 6 16.04 -5.95 -33.35
CA ASN A 6 14.78 -5.27 -33.03
C ASN A 6 14.76 -4.93 -31.54
N ILE A 7 15.52 -3.90 -31.17
CA ILE A 7 15.46 -3.29 -29.85
C ILE A 7 14.11 -2.58 -29.74
N VAL A 8 13.11 -3.27 -29.19
CA VAL A 8 11.82 -2.68 -28.87
C VAL A 8 12.01 -1.79 -27.65
N LYS A 9 11.89 -0.47 -27.84
CA LYS A 9 11.92 0.46 -26.71
C LYS A 9 10.67 0.21 -25.85
N PRO A 10 10.79 0.13 -24.52
CA PRO A 10 9.62 0.04 -23.66
C PRO A 10 8.72 1.26 -23.91
N GLN A 11 7.43 1.02 -24.12
CA GLN A 11 6.45 2.09 -24.41
C GLN A 11 6.30 3.07 -23.25
N LYS A 12 6.57 2.62 -22.02
CA LYS A 12 6.71 3.49 -20.86
C LYS A 12 8.20 3.79 -20.63
N PRO A 13 8.61 5.07 -20.51
CA PRO A 13 9.92 5.38 -19.96
C PRO A 13 10.02 4.75 -18.56
N LEU A 14 11.21 4.28 -18.17
CA LEU A 14 11.57 3.89 -16.81
C LEU A 14 11.58 5.11 -15.85
N LYS A 15 10.59 6.00 -15.98
CA LYS A 15 10.33 7.03 -14.99
C LYS A 15 9.40 6.40 -13.97
N ALA A 16 10.00 5.93 -12.89
CA ALA A 16 9.28 5.64 -11.66
C ALA A 16 8.48 6.89 -11.29
N ASN A 17 7.15 6.84 -11.41
CA ASN A 17 6.29 7.85 -10.83
C ASN A 17 6.19 7.50 -9.34
N ILE A 18 6.67 8.37 -8.47
CA ILE A 18 6.69 8.12 -7.02
C ILE A 18 5.29 7.73 -6.50
N ASN A 19 4.22 8.29 -7.09
CA ASN A 19 2.85 8.00 -6.73
C ASN A 19 2.43 6.55 -7.05
N ASP A 20 3.02 5.93 -8.06
CA ASP A 20 2.74 4.53 -8.41
C ASP A 20 3.32 3.55 -7.37
N TYR A 21 4.25 4.00 -6.51
CA TYR A 21 4.82 3.20 -5.41
C TYR A 21 4.23 3.60 -4.06
N LEU A 22 3.90 4.88 -3.90
CA LEU A 22 3.34 5.42 -2.67
C LEU A 22 1.86 5.09 -2.50
N TYR A 23 1.15 4.67 -3.56
CA TYR A 23 -0.26 4.36 -3.49
C TYR A 23 -0.59 3.04 -4.20
N SER A 24 -1.33 2.15 -3.52
CA SER A 24 -1.97 0.96 -4.10
C SER A 24 -3.48 1.18 -4.09
N ASP A 25 -4.13 1.09 -5.25
CA ASP A 25 -5.58 1.32 -5.41
C ASP A 25 -6.09 2.65 -4.82
N GLY A 26 -5.24 3.68 -4.82
CA GLY A 26 -5.55 5.00 -4.26
C GLY A 26 -5.33 5.15 -2.75
N TYR A 27 -4.90 4.08 -2.07
CA TYR A 27 -4.52 4.10 -0.66
C TYR A 27 -3.02 4.20 -0.51
N PRO A 28 -2.48 5.01 0.43
CA PRO A 28 -1.06 5.09 0.65
C PRO A 28 -0.50 3.71 1.02
N THR A 29 0.51 3.27 0.29
CA THR A 29 1.30 2.07 0.60
C THR A 29 2.06 2.36 1.88
N ILE A 30 1.57 1.83 2.99
CA ILE A 30 2.21 1.90 4.30
C ILE A 30 2.90 0.57 4.61
N SER A 31 3.92 0.59 5.46
CA SER A 31 4.55 -0.66 5.89
C SER A 31 3.56 -1.51 6.71
N GLU A 32 3.75 -2.83 6.78
CA GLU A 32 2.91 -3.70 7.61
C GLU A 32 2.89 -3.24 9.08
N ALA A 33 4.01 -2.73 9.60
CA ALA A 33 4.10 -2.20 10.95
C ALA A 33 3.27 -0.93 11.13
N ASP A 34 3.36 0.02 10.19
CA ASP A 34 2.54 1.25 10.20
C ASP A 34 1.05 0.91 10.05
N SER A 35 0.72 -0.16 9.31
CA SER A 35 -0.65 -0.64 9.15
C SER A 35 -1.22 -1.18 10.47
N GLU A 36 -0.42 -1.91 11.25
CA GLU A 36 -0.87 -2.44 12.53
C GLU A 36 -1.08 -1.31 13.55
N GLU A 37 -0.18 -0.32 13.59
CA GLU A 37 -0.35 0.86 14.45
C GLU A 37 -1.63 1.64 14.09
N ALA A 38 -1.88 1.85 12.81
CA ALA A 38 -3.09 2.53 12.34
C ALA A 38 -4.37 1.77 12.75
N ILE A 39 -4.38 0.45 12.60
CA ILE A 39 -5.51 -0.41 12.99
C ILE A 39 -5.72 -0.36 14.51
N MET A 40 -4.65 -0.46 15.30
CA MET A 40 -4.75 -0.41 16.77
C MET A 40 -5.23 0.95 17.27
N ASN A 41 -4.78 2.05 16.65
CA ASN A 41 -5.26 3.39 16.96
C ASN A 41 -6.75 3.56 16.64
N PHE A 42 -7.22 3.01 15.52
CA PHE A 42 -8.64 2.99 15.17
C PHE A 42 -9.48 2.21 16.19
N LEU A 43 -9.05 0.99 16.55
CA LEU A 43 -9.74 0.16 17.55
C LEU A 43 -9.77 0.83 18.94
N ALA A 44 -8.69 1.52 19.31
CA ALA A 44 -8.64 2.30 20.55
C ALA A 44 -9.65 3.46 20.54
N GLY A 45 -9.81 4.14 19.41
CA GLY A 45 -10.82 5.17 19.20
C GLY A 45 -12.24 4.64 19.43
N ILE A 46 -12.59 3.52 18.79
CA ILE A 46 -13.90 2.86 18.98
C ILE A 46 -14.16 2.56 20.46
N LYS A 47 -13.17 1.98 21.14
CA LYS A 47 -13.30 1.66 22.57
C LYS A 47 -13.49 2.91 23.43
N LYS A 48 -12.76 3.99 23.12
CA LYS A 48 -12.88 5.26 23.83
C LYS A 48 -14.24 5.90 23.65
N ASP A 49 -14.77 5.90 22.42
CA ASP A 49 -15.99 6.64 22.08
C ASP A 49 -17.27 5.86 22.39
N THR A 50 -17.22 4.53 22.31
CA THR A 50 -18.42 3.66 22.45
C THR A 50 -18.36 2.72 23.65
N GLY A 51 -17.18 2.53 24.27
CA GLY A 51 -16.95 1.52 25.30
C GLY A 51 -16.85 0.09 24.77
N VAL A 52 -17.11 -0.15 23.48
CA VAL A 52 -17.10 -1.48 22.86
C VAL A 52 -15.68 -1.89 22.51
N THR A 53 -15.29 -3.12 22.88
CA THR A 53 -14.01 -3.70 22.48
C THR A 53 -14.20 -4.56 21.23
N VAL A 54 -13.58 -4.16 20.13
CA VAL A 54 -13.56 -4.91 18.87
C VAL A 54 -12.21 -5.64 18.76
N PRO A 55 -12.19 -6.96 18.56
CA PRO A 55 -10.96 -7.72 18.43
C PRO A 55 -10.31 -7.50 17.06
N ARG A 56 -8.95 -7.54 17.03
CA ARG A 56 -8.13 -7.27 15.85
C ARG A 56 -8.43 -8.18 14.64
N ASN A 57 -8.93 -9.39 14.87
CA ASN A 57 -9.29 -10.34 13.82
C ASN A 57 -10.61 -10.01 13.08
N MET A 58 -11.31 -8.95 13.50
CA MET A 58 -12.51 -8.45 12.82
C MET A 58 -12.22 -7.33 11.80
N VAL A 59 -10.96 -6.92 11.66
CA VAL A 59 -10.48 -5.87 10.74
C VAL A 59 -9.41 -6.48 9.83
#